data_AF-A0A943FDN5-F1
#
_entry.id   AF-A0A943FDN5-F1
#
_cell.length_a   1.000
_cell.length_b   1.000
_cell.length_c   1.000
_cell.angle_alpha   90.00
_cell.angle_beta   90.00
_cell.angle_gamma   90.00
#
_symmetry.space_group_name_H-M   'P 1'
#
loop_
_entity.id
_entity.type
_entity.pdbx_description
1 polymer ?
#
loop_
_entity_poly.entity_id
_entity_poly.type
_entity_poly.pdbx_seq_one_letter_code
_entity_poly.pdbx_strand_id
1 'polypeptide(L)'
;MKMRKLTALVLSAALALGLCAVAPAAEHMSNFQKTASYTGQFKDVWSGAWYADSAKICYEYGLMQGTYGKFNPRGTVSVAEALTLSCRIHEVYNNGKSAVKSGSGANWYRPYVEYAVKEGLIQAGDFDDYTRAATRAEVAYLFADALPPAELHAVNRIDHLTDVPQGKYYHSILLLYNAGVLTGSGPECAFRPEATITRAELSALAARMILPKERKRFVVLDRQDLSDLIGGLTVYLPGSRDAQSAEGRAGLTSASGAYRCEAAVRTVEGLNPAKPVVQYTKGEVKELLAQDLQTLGYVVNIASVSAKDVAFGSVPAYRYEFRAADSSGNNRLCFAYAFVRGGKLCTVSYLTVRDSTEFRAAIDALTLDGAAHT
;
A
#
# COMPACT_ATOMS: atom_id res chain seq x y z
N MET A 1 20.52 60.57 -32.16
CA MET A 1 19.39 59.71 -31.74
C MET A 1 19.91 58.41 -31.09
N LYS A 2 20.53 58.53 -29.92
CA LYS A 2 21.09 57.45 -29.11
C LYS A 2 20.80 57.84 -27.66
N MET A 3 19.80 57.26 -26.99
CA MET A 3 19.55 57.28 -25.53
C MET A 3 18.14 56.81 -25.10
N ARG A 4 17.42 56.00 -25.89
CA ARG A 4 16.10 55.47 -25.47
C ARG A 4 16.00 53.94 -25.39
N LYS A 5 17.11 53.21 -25.56
CA LYS A 5 17.13 51.73 -25.53
C LYS A 5 17.93 51.12 -24.38
N LEU A 6 18.37 51.90 -23.39
CA LEU A 6 19.12 51.37 -22.23
C LEU A 6 18.34 51.27 -20.93
N THR A 7 17.15 51.90 -20.82
CA THR A 7 16.35 51.88 -19.58
C THR A 7 15.38 50.70 -19.48
N ALA A 8 15.11 49.98 -20.59
CA ALA A 8 14.25 48.80 -20.59
C ALA A 8 15.00 47.49 -20.22
N LEU A 9 16.34 47.47 -20.31
CA LEU A 9 17.12 46.27 -20.02
C LEU A 9 17.46 46.11 -18.52
N VAL A 10 17.46 47.21 -17.75
CA VAL A 10 17.78 47.19 -16.31
C VAL A 10 16.54 46.94 -15.45
N LEU A 11 15.32 47.20 -15.94
CA LEU A 11 14.08 46.87 -15.22
C LEU A 11 13.65 45.39 -15.39
N SER A 12 13.98 44.73 -16.51
CA SER A 12 13.72 43.29 -16.69
C SER A 12 14.69 42.37 -15.96
N ALA A 13 15.84 42.88 -15.50
CA ALA A 13 16.78 42.13 -14.67
C ALA A 13 16.40 42.15 -13.17
N ALA A 14 15.54 43.09 -12.75
CA ALA A 14 15.09 43.21 -11.35
C ALA A 14 13.78 42.45 -11.07
N LEU A 15 13.00 42.07 -12.10
CA LEU A 15 11.78 41.27 -11.95
C LEU A 15 12.01 39.76 -12.12
N ALA A 16 13.21 39.34 -12.52
CA ALA A 16 13.56 37.92 -12.74
C ALA A 16 14.20 37.23 -11.52
N LEU A 17 14.36 37.94 -10.39
CA LEU A 17 14.87 37.40 -9.12
C LEU A 17 13.77 37.22 -8.06
N GLY A 18 12.50 37.40 -8.44
CA GLY A 18 11.36 37.37 -7.53
C GLY A 18 10.51 36.09 -7.56
N LEU A 19 11.00 34.97 -8.10
CA LEU A 19 10.26 33.72 -8.16
C LEU A 19 11.14 32.55 -7.71
N CYS A 20 10.66 31.87 -6.67
CA CYS A 20 11.20 30.66 -6.04
C CYS A 20 12.54 30.84 -5.29
N ALA A 21 12.50 31.53 -4.16
CA ALA A 21 13.20 30.98 -3.00
C ALA A 21 12.49 29.67 -2.64
N VAL A 22 12.94 28.56 -3.24
CA VAL A 22 12.67 27.24 -2.68
C VAL A 22 13.41 27.24 -1.34
N ALA A 23 12.69 27.47 -0.24
CA ALA A 23 13.25 27.28 1.10
C ALA A 23 13.89 25.88 1.17
N PRO A 24 14.99 25.69 1.91
CA PRO A 24 15.84 24.52 1.78
C PRO A 24 15.22 23.31 2.50
N ALA A 25 14.12 22.77 1.99
CA ALA A 25 13.49 21.56 2.50
C ALA A 25 14.52 20.41 2.63
N ALA A 26 15.36 20.23 1.61
CA ALA A 26 16.41 19.22 1.60
C ALA A 26 17.49 19.38 2.70
N GLU A 27 17.73 20.59 3.25
CA GLU A 27 18.71 20.78 4.33
C GLU A 27 18.18 20.26 5.67
N HIS A 28 16.87 20.35 5.92
CA HIS A 28 16.30 20.00 7.22
C HIS A 28 16.12 18.49 7.41
N MET A 29 15.88 17.70 6.36
CA MET A 29 15.89 16.24 6.50
C MET A 29 17.26 15.68 6.90
N SER A 30 18.35 16.42 6.66
CA SER A 30 19.71 16.05 7.09
C SER A 30 19.92 16.14 8.61
N ASN A 31 18.99 16.78 9.33
CA ASN A 31 18.97 16.84 10.79
C ASN A 31 18.68 15.47 11.43
N PHE A 32 18.04 14.56 10.71
CA PHE A 32 17.82 13.20 11.19
C PHE A 32 19.14 12.41 11.11
N GLN A 33 19.83 12.34 12.24
CA GLN A 33 21.09 11.63 12.39
C GLN A 33 21.00 10.57 13.48
N LYS A 34 21.85 9.53 13.37
CA LYS A 34 21.99 8.54 14.43
C LYS A 34 22.63 9.19 15.65
N THR A 35 21.98 9.03 16.79
CA THR A 35 22.43 9.50 18.11
C THR A 35 22.87 8.35 19.02
N ALA A 36 22.56 7.10 18.64
CA ALA A 36 22.95 5.89 19.35
C ALA A 36 23.23 4.73 18.38
N SER A 37 23.92 3.69 18.86
CA SER A 37 24.16 2.44 18.14
C SER A 37 23.30 1.32 18.70
N TYR A 38 22.58 0.60 17.83
CA TYR A 38 21.80 -0.57 18.24
C TYR A 38 22.64 -1.85 18.15
N THR A 39 22.83 -2.52 19.27
CA THR A 39 23.59 -3.77 19.40
C THR A 39 22.77 -4.90 20.03
N GLY A 40 21.43 -4.80 19.98
CA GLY A 40 20.51 -5.78 20.55
C GLY A 40 19.89 -5.37 21.88
N GLN A 41 19.59 -4.09 22.06
CA GLN A 41 19.03 -3.55 23.31
C GLN A 41 17.67 -4.14 23.67
N PHE A 42 16.90 -4.64 22.69
CA PHE A 42 15.56 -5.15 22.91
C PHE A 42 15.52 -6.68 22.81
N LYS A 43 15.31 -7.34 23.95
CA LYS A 43 15.28 -8.81 24.06
C LYS A 43 14.06 -9.46 23.41
N ASP A 44 13.01 -8.67 23.16
CA ASP A 44 11.74 -9.06 22.55
C ASP A 44 11.62 -8.66 21.07
N VAL A 45 12.73 -8.25 20.45
CA VAL A 45 12.81 -7.96 19.00
C VAL A 45 13.71 -9.00 18.35
N TRP A 46 13.09 -10.00 17.73
CA TRP A 46 13.79 -10.98 16.90
C TRP A 46 14.15 -10.39 15.54
N SER A 47 15.34 -10.72 15.01
CA SER A 47 15.88 -10.15 13.76
C SER A 47 15.04 -10.41 12.52
N GLY A 48 14.27 -11.51 12.48
CA GLY A 48 13.34 -11.81 11.38
C GLY A 48 11.97 -11.16 11.50
N ALA A 49 11.70 -10.38 12.57
CA ALA A 49 10.44 -9.68 12.71
C ALA A 49 10.35 -8.53 11.69
N TRP A 50 9.20 -8.38 11.04
CA TRP A 50 8.98 -7.38 9.98
C TRP A 50 9.26 -5.93 10.41
N TYR A 51 9.21 -5.63 11.71
CA TYR A 51 9.46 -4.32 12.30
C TYR A 51 10.85 -4.17 12.92
N ALA A 52 11.71 -5.19 12.89
CA ALA A 52 12.99 -5.19 13.61
C ALA A 52 13.89 -4.02 13.20
N ASP A 53 14.02 -3.80 11.88
CA ASP A 53 14.79 -2.67 11.34
C ASP A 53 14.19 -1.32 11.73
N SER A 54 12.86 -1.20 11.71
CA SER A 54 12.18 0.03 12.13
C SER A 54 12.36 0.33 13.61
N ALA A 55 12.30 -0.68 14.48
CA ALA A 55 12.58 -0.53 15.91
C ALA A 55 14.05 -0.12 16.15
N LYS A 56 14.98 -0.71 15.40
CA LYS A 56 16.40 -0.32 15.41
C LYS A 56 16.57 1.13 14.97
N ILE A 57 15.99 1.54 13.84
CA ILE A 57 16.05 2.93 13.34
C ILE A 57 15.51 3.88 14.40
N CYS A 58 14.34 3.61 14.97
CA CYS A 58 13.75 4.51 15.97
C CYS A 58 14.62 4.62 17.23
N TYR A 59 15.33 3.57 17.62
CA TYR A 59 16.30 3.63 18.71
C TYR A 59 17.54 4.45 18.34
N GLU A 60 18.17 4.13 17.20
CA GLU A 60 19.40 4.79 16.75
C GLU A 60 19.20 6.29 16.51
N TYR A 61 18.01 6.70 16.07
CA TYR A 61 17.64 8.10 15.82
C TYR A 61 17.00 8.79 17.04
N GLY A 62 16.97 8.14 18.20
CA GLY A 62 16.48 8.74 19.45
C GLY A 62 14.97 9.00 19.51
N LEU A 63 14.19 8.39 18.61
CA LEU A 63 12.75 8.58 18.49
C LEU A 63 11.96 7.74 19.51
N MET A 64 12.33 6.46 19.65
CA MET A 64 11.67 5.51 20.53
C MET A 64 12.69 4.78 21.40
N GLN A 65 12.33 4.56 22.66
CA GLN A 65 13.11 3.78 23.61
C GLN A 65 12.29 2.60 24.15
N GLY A 66 13.01 1.61 24.65
CA GLY A 66 12.42 0.48 25.37
C GLY A 66 12.44 0.69 26.88
N THR A 67 11.77 -0.20 27.59
CA THR A 67 11.69 -0.20 29.05
C THR A 67 12.26 -1.52 29.57
N TYR A 68 13.24 -1.47 30.48
CA TYR A 68 13.93 -2.65 31.03
C TYR A 68 14.45 -3.64 29.96
N GLY A 69 15.01 -3.12 28.85
CA GLY A 69 15.56 -3.93 27.76
C GLY A 69 14.51 -4.61 26.87
N LYS A 70 13.28 -4.12 26.87
CA LYS A 70 12.18 -4.58 26.01
C LYS A 70 11.62 -3.43 25.18
N PHE A 71 11.35 -3.66 23.91
CA PHE A 71 10.69 -2.70 23.02
C PHE A 71 9.16 -2.70 23.21
N ASN A 72 8.60 -3.82 23.66
CA ASN A 72 7.16 -4.08 23.75
C ASN A 72 6.44 -3.92 22.40
N PRO A 73 6.79 -4.69 21.35
CA PRO A 73 6.30 -4.46 19.99
C PRO A 73 4.78 -4.61 19.83
N ARG A 74 4.15 -5.46 20.66
CA ARG A 74 2.69 -5.67 20.65
C ARG A 74 1.92 -4.73 21.58
N GLY A 75 2.62 -3.89 22.33
CA GLY A 75 1.98 -2.91 23.21
C GLY A 75 1.19 -1.90 22.40
N THR A 76 -0.02 -1.59 22.88
CA THR A 76 -0.84 -0.50 22.34
C THR A 76 -0.21 0.85 22.66
N VAL A 77 -0.29 1.78 21.71
CA VAL A 77 0.22 3.15 21.84
C VAL A 77 -0.91 4.09 22.27
N SER A 78 -0.65 4.94 23.26
CA SER A 78 -1.57 6.00 23.67
C SER A 78 -1.48 7.24 22.78
N VAL A 79 -2.51 8.10 22.81
CA VAL A 79 -2.50 9.39 22.08
C VAL A 79 -1.30 10.24 22.51
N ALA A 80 -0.99 10.28 23.81
CA ALA A 80 0.17 10.98 24.38
C ALA A 80 1.51 10.51 23.81
N GLU A 81 1.69 9.18 23.66
CA GLU A 81 2.92 8.61 23.11
C GLU A 81 3.06 8.91 21.61
N ALA A 82 1.96 8.79 20.85
CA ALA A 82 1.95 9.13 19.42
C ALA A 82 2.25 10.63 19.19
N LEU A 83 1.61 11.51 19.97
CA LEU A 83 1.83 12.96 19.91
C LEU A 83 3.28 13.32 20.24
N THR A 84 3.83 12.70 21.29
CA THR A 84 5.22 12.90 21.70
C THR A 84 6.18 12.57 20.57
N LEU A 85 5.92 11.46 19.85
CA LEU A 85 6.74 11.06 18.72
C LEU A 85 6.61 12.02 17.53
N SER A 86 5.39 12.49 17.23
CA SER A 86 5.16 13.55 16.24
C SER A 86 5.94 14.83 16.58
N CYS A 87 5.86 15.29 17.84
CA CYS A 87 6.60 16.47 18.31
C CYS A 87 8.11 16.29 18.15
N ARG A 88 8.66 15.12 18.51
CA ARG A 88 10.09 14.81 18.35
C ARG A 88 10.53 14.88 16.89
N ILE A 89 9.74 14.33 15.97
CA ILE A 89 10.02 14.39 14.53
C ILE A 89 10.04 15.87 14.08
N HIS A 90 9.01 16.64 14.45
CA HIS A 90 8.93 18.07 14.12
C HIS A 90 10.11 18.87 14.69
N GLU A 91 10.48 18.65 15.95
CA GLU A 91 11.61 19.34 16.57
C GLU A 91 12.95 18.98 15.91
N VAL A 92 13.19 17.70 15.62
CA VAL A 92 14.43 17.28 14.96
C VAL A 92 14.51 17.87 13.56
N TYR A 93 13.42 17.84 12.79
CA TYR A 93 13.38 18.45 11.46
C TYR A 93 13.72 19.94 11.50
N ASN A 94 13.10 20.71 12.40
CA ASN A 94 13.30 22.15 12.45
C ASN A 94 14.61 22.58 13.13
N ASN A 95 15.05 21.85 14.16
CA ASN A 95 16.06 22.33 15.11
C ASN A 95 17.28 21.41 15.27
N GLY A 96 17.35 20.28 14.55
CA GLY A 96 18.45 19.31 14.69
C GLY A 96 18.35 18.38 15.90
N LYS A 97 17.42 18.62 16.82
CA LYS A 97 17.27 17.86 18.07
C LYS A 97 15.86 18.01 18.66
N SER A 98 15.42 17.02 19.42
CA SER A 98 14.24 17.17 20.31
C SER A 98 14.64 17.76 21.66
N ALA A 99 14.07 18.91 21.98
CA ALA A 99 14.33 19.67 23.19
C ALA A 99 13.22 19.51 24.24
N VAL A 100 11.95 19.36 23.82
CA VAL A 100 10.82 19.18 24.75
C VAL A 100 11.04 17.95 25.61
N LYS A 101 10.99 18.17 26.93
CA LYS A 101 11.15 17.13 27.95
C LYS A 101 9.79 16.74 28.51
N SER A 102 9.65 15.47 28.85
CA SER A 102 8.51 14.99 29.60
C SER A 102 8.39 15.76 30.92
N GLY A 103 7.16 16.13 31.27
CA GLY A 103 6.82 16.63 32.60
C GLY A 103 6.87 15.50 33.64
N SER A 104 6.48 15.83 34.87
CA SER A 104 6.43 14.87 35.98
C SER A 104 5.04 14.27 36.19
N GLY A 105 5.00 13.09 36.81
CA GLY A 105 3.76 12.44 37.25
C GLY A 105 2.84 11.94 36.13
N ALA A 106 1.55 11.80 36.45
CA ALA A 106 0.54 11.25 35.54
C ALA A 106 0.33 12.09 34.26
N ASN A 107 0.71 13.36 34.28
CA ASN A 107 0.53 14.31 33.18
C ASN A 107 1.86 14.63 32.47
N TRP A 108 2.78 13.66 32.43
CA TRP A 108 4.11 13.79 31.83
C TRP A 108 4.10 14.29 30.37
N TYR A 109 3.00 14.09 29.65
CA TYR A 109 2.86 14.46 28.24
C TYR A 109 2.44 15.91 27.99
N ARG A 110 2.03 16.66 29.03
CA ARG A 110 1.52 18.04 28.88
C ARG A 110 2.45 18.99 28.11
N PRO A 111 3.79 19.00 28.34
CA PRO A 111 4.68 19.86 27.57
C PRO A 111 4.63 19.60 26.06
N TYR A 112 4.38 18.34 25.65
CA TYR A 112 4.21 18.00 24.24
C TYR A 112 2.87 18.48 23.67
N VAL A 113 1.79 18.48 24.46
CA VAL A 113 0.50 19.07 24.06
C VAL A 113 0.64 20.57 23.85
N GLU A 114 1.26 21.27 24.80
CA GLU A 114 1.49 22.72 24.73
C GLU A 114 2.34 23.08 23.52
N TYR A 115 3.42 22.33 23.27
CA TYR A 115 4.24 22.47 22.07
C TYR A 115 3.45 22.22 20.79
N ALA A 116 2.71 21.12 20.70
CA ALA A 116 1.96 20.75 19.50
C ALA A 116 0.89 21.79 19.14
N VAL A 117 0.18 22.34 20.13
CA VAL A 117 -0.78 23.42 19.92
C VAL A 117 -0.07 24.69 19.45
N LYS A 118 1.05 25.06 20.08
CA LYS A 118 1.82 26.26 19.74
C LYS A 118 2.36 26.21 18.30
N GLU A 119 2.91 25.07 17.90
CA GLU A 119 3.49 24.88 16.56
C GLU A 119 2.44 24.49 15.51
N GLY A 120 1.16 24.37 15.89
CA GLY A 120 0.05 24.10 14.97
C GLY A 120 -0.06 22.65 14.49
N LEU A 121 0.57 21.69 15.19
CA LEU A 121 0.49 20.26 14.87
C LEU A 121 -0.87 19.66 15.25
N ILE A 122 -1.55 20.26 16.23
CA ILE A 122 -2.91 19.92 16.65
C ILE A 122 -3.64 21.20 17.07
N GLN A 123 -4.97 21.14 17.12
CA GLN A 123 -5.80 22.16 17.75
C GLN A 123 -6.02 21.86 19.23
N ALA A 124 -6.20 22.91 20.04
CA ALA A 124 -6.60 22.75 21.43
C ALA A 124 -7.97 22.05 21.51
N GLY A 125 -8.06 20.98 22.30
CA GLY A 125 -9.29 20.18 22.41
C GLY A 125 -9.48 19.12 21.33
N ASP A 126 -8.48 18.84 20.48
CA ASP A 126 -8.55 17.74 19.52
C ASP A 126 -8.71 16.36 20.16
N PHE A 127 -8.30 16.22 21.42
CA PHE A 127 -8.35 14.97 22.18
C PHE A 127 -8.82 15.24 23.62
N ASP A 128 -9.83 14.51 24.06
CA ASP A 128 -10.39 14.61 25.42
C ASP A 128 -9.57 13.82 26.46
N ASP A 129 -8.91 12.74 26.03
CA ASP A 129 -8.06 11.91 26.87
C ASP A 129 -6.82 11.49 26.08
N TYR A 130 -5.65 11.92 26.56
CA TYR A 130 -4.38 11.61 25.94
C TYR A 130 -3.80 10.25 26.40
N THR A 131 -4.34 9.66 27.46
CA THR A 131 -3.81 8.43 28.07
C THR A 131 -4.42 7.16 27.48
N ARG A 132 -5.60 7.26 26.86
CA ARG A 132 -6.20 6.14 26.13
C ARG A 132 -5.40 5.74 24.89
N ALA A 133 -5.69 4.54 24.39
CA ALA A 133 -5.17 4.05 23.12
C ALA A 133 -5.50 5.02 21.98
N ALA A 134 -4.52 5.27 21.12
CA ALA A 134 -4.68 6.01 19.87
C ALA A 134 -5.24 5.09 18.78
N THR A 135 -6.16 5.62 17.98
CA THR A 135 -6.57 4.97 16.74
C THR A 135 -5.54 5.22 15.64
N ARG A 136 -5.55 4.41 14.59
CA ARG A 136 -4.67 4.59 13.43
C ARG A 136 -4.93 5.91 12.72
N ALA A 137 -6.20 6.33 12.62
CA ALA A 137 -6.58 7.61 12.04
C ALA A 137 -5.99 8.79 12.82
N GLU A 138 -6.01 8.72 14.16
CA GLU A 138 -5.41 9.75 15.02
C GLU A 138 -3.89 9.80 14.86
N VAL A 139 -3.21 8.65 14.76
CA VAL A 139 -1.77 8.63 14.48
C VAL A 139 -1.45 9.24 13.11
N ALA A 140 -2.24 8.93 12.08
CA ALA A 140 -2.06 9.51 10.77
C ALA A 140 -2.24 11.04 10.80
N TYR A 141 -3.24 11.54 11.53
CA TYR A 141 -3.45 12.96 11.77
C TYR A 141 -2.23 13.61 12.43
N LEU A 142 -1.77 13.04 13.55
CA LEU A 142 -0.61 13.55 14.28
C LEU A 142 0.68 13.53 13.46
N PHE A 143 0.87 12.55 12.58
CA PHE A 143 2.08 12.43 11.78
C PHE A 143 2.07 13.29 10.51
N ALA A 144 0.91 13.62 9.96
CA ALA A 144 0.78 14.39 8.72
C ALA A 144 1.44 15.77 8.82
N ASP A 145 1.35 16.41 9.99
CA ASP A 145 1.92 17.74 10.24
C ASP A 145 3.30 17.69 10.93
N ALA A 146 3.83 16.49 11.23
CA ALA A 146 5.14 16.35 11.87
C ALA A 146 6.31 16.74 10.95
N LEU A 147 6.08 16.78 9.64
CA LEU A 147 6.99 17.29 8.61
C LEU A 147 6.20 18.21 7.69
N PRO A 148 6.82 19.21 7.04
CA PRO A 148 6.10 20.02 6.07
C PRO A 148 5.67 19.17 4.88
N PRO A 149 4.53 19.47 4.22
CA PRO A 149 4.02 18.68 3.09
C PRO A 149 5.03 18.50 1.95
N ALA A 150 5.96 19.44 1.79
CA ALA A 150 7.04 19.36 0.82
C ALA A 150 7.97 18.14 1.06
N GLU A 151 8.10 17.61 2.28
CA GLU A 151 8.90 16.41 2.56
C GLU A 151 8.14 15.10 2.33
N LEU A 152 6.81 15.17 2.22
CA LEU A 152 5.91 14.03 2.05
C LEU A 152 5.54 13.84 0.58
N HIS A 153 6.54 13.92 -0.30
CA HIS A 153 6.38 13.69 -1.74
C HIS A 153 5.72 12.34 -2.04
N ALA A 154 4.76 12.36 -2.95
CA ALA A 154 4.05 11.16 -3.38
C ALA A 154 4.98 10.19 -4.11
N VAL A 155 5.03 8.95 -3.61
CA VAL A 155 5.66 7.78 -4.26
C VAL A 155 4.64 6.76 -4.76
N ASN A 156 3.39 6.90 -4.32
CA ASN A 156 2.21 6.17 -4.78
C ASN A 156 1.18 7.13 -5.38
N ARG A 157 0.14 6.58 -6.02
CA ARG A 157 -1.01 7.33 -6.52
C ARG A 157 -2.30 6.67 -6.02
N ILE A 158 -2.82 7.21 -4.92
CA ILE A 158 -3.95 6.67 -4.18
C ILE A 158 -4.96 7.81 -4.02
N ASP A 159 -6.02 7.74 -4.82
CA ASP A 159 -7.06 8.78 -4.87
C ASP A 159 -8.18 8.51 -3.84
N HIS A 160 -8.35 7.25 -3.42
CA HIS A 160 -9.30 6.86 -2.37
C HIS A 160 -8.90 5.52 -1.72
N LEU A 161 -9.47 5.23 -0.55
CA LEU A 161 -9.40 3.95 0.14
C LEU A 161 -10.82 3.54 0.55
N THR A 162 -11.20 2.29 0.29
CA THR A 162 -12.58 1.80 0.48
C THR A 162 -13.07 1.93 1.92
N ASP A 163 -12.18 1.79 2.90
CA ASP A 163 -12.52 1.82 4.33
C ASP A 163 -12.23 3.17 5.01
N VAL A 164 -11.95 4.23 4.23
CA VAL A 164 -11.66 5.58 4.76
C VAL A 164 -12.68 6.58 4.22
N PRO A 165 -13.73 6.91 4.99
CA PRO A 165 -14.70 7.91 4.58
C PRO A 165 -14.09 9.32 4.59
N GLN A 166 -14.68 10.23 3.80
CA GLN A 166 -14.36 11.65 3.91
C GLN A 166 -14.68 12.17 5.31
N GLY A 167 -13.77 12.94 5.90
CA GLY A 167 -13.89 13.43 7.27
C GLY A 167 -12.57 14.02 7.78
N LYS A 168 -12.49 14.27 9.10
CA LYS A 168 -11.36 14.93 9.78
C LYS A 168 -9.99 14.38 9.37
N TYR A 169 -9.87 13.05 9.29
CA TYR A 169 -8.58 12.37 9.08
C TYR A 169 -8.28 12.02 7.62
N TYR A 170 -9.25 12.19 6.71
CA TYR A 170 -9.16 11.69 5.33
C TYR A 170 -7.92 12.21 4.59
N HIS A 171 -7.66 13.52 4.66
CA HIS A 171 -6.52 14.12 3.96
C HIS A 171 -5.17 13.65 4.52
N SER A 172 -5.02 13.62 5.85
CA SER A 172 -3.81 13.14 6.52
C SER A 172 -3.50 11.68 6.16
N ILE A 173 -4.53 10.84 6.10
CA ILE A 173 -4.39 9.44 5.71
C ILE A 173 -3.92 9.34 4.25
N LEU A 174 -4.60 10.00 3.31
CA LEU A 174 -4.21 9.95 1.90
C LEU A 174 -2.82 10.55 1.64
N LEU A 175 -2.45 11.63 2.34
CA LEU A 175 -1.11 12.21 2.27
C LEU A 175 -0.05 11.16 2.62
N LEU A 176 -0.20 10.49 3.78
CA LEU A 176 0.78 9.52 4.26
C LEU A 176 0.77 8.21 3.46
N TYR A 177 -0.36 7.80 2.87
CA TYR A 177 -0.44 6.69 1.91
C TYR A 177 0.32 7.02 0.62
N ASN A 178 0.07 8.20 0.06
CA ASN A 178 0.76 8.66 -1.14
C ASN A 178 2.26 8.85 -0.90
N ALA A 179 2.67 9.33 0.27
CA ALA A 179 4.07 9.40 0.68
C ALA A 179 4.70 8.02 0.97
N GLY A 180 3.93 6.92 0.98
CA GLY A 180 4.44 5.57 1.26
C GLY A 180 4.84 5.36 2.73
N VAL A 181 4.39 6.24 3.62
CA VAL A 181 4.54 6.07 5.08
C VAL A 181 3.53 5.03 5.56
N LEU A 182 2.27 5.17 5.16
CA LEU A 182 1.20 4.20 5.38
C LEU A 182 1.11 3.22 4.20
N THR A 183 0.75 1.97 4.50
CA THR A 183 0.57 0.89 3.50
C THR A 183 -0.73 0.11 3.64
N GLY A 184 -1.42 0.25 4.78
CA GLY A 184 -2.59 -0.56 5.10
C GLY A 184 -2.29 -2.06 5.29
N SER A 185 -3.34 -2.87 5.23
CA SER A 185 -3.29 -4.33 5.40
C SER A 185 -4.01 -5.06 4.28
N GLY A 186 -3.47 -6.21 3.87
CA GLY A 186 -4.03 -7.03 2.80
C GLY A 186 -3.88 -6.42 1.40
N PRO A 187 -4.41 -7.09 0.37
CA PRO A 187 -4.30 -6.65 -1.04
C PRO A 187 -5.05 -5.34 -1.31
N GLU A 188 -6.13 -5.06 -0.59
CA GLU A 188 -6.88 -3.80 -0.66
C GLU A 188 -6.19 -2.64 0.05
N CYS A 189 -5.06 -2.90 0.73
CA CYS A 189 -4.34 -1.92 1.53
C CYS A 189 -5.27 -1.19 2.53
N ALA A 190 -6.25 -1.90 3.10
CA ALA A 190 -7.24 -1.36 4.01
C ALA A 190 -6.58 -0.64 5.19
N PHE A 191 -7.02 0.57 5.50
CA PHE A 191 -6.40 1.41 6.52
C PHE A 191 -6.81 1.05 7.94
N ARG A 192 -8.08 0.69 8.15
CA ARG A 192 -8.72 0.39 9.44
C ARG A 192 -8.62 1.58 10.42
N PRO A 193 -9.29 2.70 10.14
CA PRO A 193 -9.10 3.96 10.87
C PRO A 193 -9.32 3.85 12.39
N GLU A 194 -10.32 3.08 12.81
CA GLU A 194 -10.71 2.93 14.22
C GLU A 194 -9.88 1.91 15.00
N ALA A 195 -9.05 1.11 14.32
CA ALA A 195 -8.23 0.12 15.01
C ALA A 195 -7.11 0.81 15.80
N THR A 196 -6.77 0.27 16.97
CA THR A 196 -5.61 0.74 17.74
C THR A 196 -4.31 0.39 17.05
N ILE A 197 -3.26 1.17 17.32
CA ILE A 197 -1.93 0.94 16.77
C ILE A 197 -0.96 0.34 17.79
N THR A 198 -0.14 -0.59 17.34
CA THR A 198 0.93 -1.19 18.14
C THR A 198 2.23 -0.39 18.06
N ARG A 199 3.12 -0.57 19.04
CA ARG A 199 4.45 0.04 19.03
C ARG A 199 5.32 -0.40 17.84
N ALA A 200 5.15 -1.63 17.36
CA ALA A 200 5.79 -2.12 16.14
C ALA A 200 5.31 -1.39 14.89
N GLU A 201 4.01 -1.12 14.76
CA GLU A 201 3.47 -0.34 13.65
C GLU A 201 3.91 1.11 13.72
N LEU A 202 3.83 1.74 14.90
CA LEU A 202 4.25 3.12 15.09
C LEU A 202 5.73 3.32 14.71
N SER A 203 6.62 2.38 15.06
CA SER A 203 8.04 2.49 14.69
C SER A 203 8.27 2.38 13.19
N ALA A 204 7.50 1.53 12.50
CA ALA A 204 7.54 1.44 11.05
C ALA A 204 7.11 2.76 10.39
N LEU A 205 6.06 3.41 10.90
CA LEU A 205 5.65 4.73 10.40
C LEU A 205 6.71 5.78 10.67
N ALA A 206 7.25 5.84 11.89
CA ALA A 206 8.26 6.84 12.28
C ALA A 206 9.55 6.71 11.47
N ALA A 207 10.04 5.49 11.23
CA ALA A 207 11.20 5.25 10.37
C ALA A 207 10.96 5.76 8.93
N ARG A 208 9.76 5.57 8.37
CA ARG A 208 9.38 6.05 7.04
C ARG A 208 9.18 7.57 6.95
N MET A 209 8.80 8.19 8.06
CA MET A 209 8.75 9.66 8.16
C MET A 209 10.15 10.24 7.99
N ILE A 210 11.11 9.77 8.80
CA ILE A 210 12.44 10.39 8.91
C ILE A 210 13.45 9.92 7.85
N LEU A 211 13.22 8.77 7.21
CA LEU A 211 14.10 8.22 6.17
C LEU A 211 13.30 7.94 4.90
N PRO A 212 13.34 8.81 3.88
CA PRO A 212 12.56 8.63 2.65
C PRO A 212 12.79 7.30 1.93
N LYS A 213 14.00 6.72 2.05
CA LYS A 213 14.33 5.40 1.48
C LYS A 213 13.53 4.23 2.10
N GLU A 214 12.97 4.41 3.29
CA GLU A 214 12.17 3.38 3.98
C GLU A 214 10.71 3.36 3.49
N ARG A 215 10.26 4.45 2.85
CA ARG A 215 8.89 4.61 2.33
C ARG A 215 8.59 3.54 1.28
N LYS A 216 7.35 3.06 1.30
CA LYS A 216 6.93 1.90 0.50
C LYS A 216 6.20 2.35 -0.76
N ARG A 217 6.64 1.78 -1.88
CA ARG A 217 5.89 1.82 -3.14
C ARG A 217 5.00 0.59 -3.23
N PHE A 218 3.74 0.80 -3.54
CA PHE A 218 2.75 -0.27 -3.70
C PHE A 218 1.59 0.22 -4.56
N VAL A 219 0.78 -0.73 -5.00
CA VAL A 219 -0.48 -0.46 -5.71
C VAL A 219 -1.60 -1.06 -4.90
N VAL A 220 -2.65 -0.27 -4.71
CA VAL A 220 -3.90 -0.74 -4.08
C VAL A 220 -4.63 -1.62 -5.09
N LEU A 221 -5.04 -2.80 -4.66
CA LEU A 221 -5.84 -3.70 -5.48
C LEU A 221 -7.31 -3.60 -5.09
N ASP A 222 -8.16 -3.24 -6.04
CA ASP A 222 -9.59 -3.17 -5.81
C ASP A 222 -10.18 -4.57 -5.84
N ARG A 223 -10.90 -4.92 -4.78
CA ARG A 223 -11.66 -6.17 -4.70
C ARG A 223 -12.86 -6.11 -5.63
N GLN A 224 -12.99 -7.15 -6.45
CA GLN A 224 -14.12 -7.33 -7.34
C GLN A 224 -14.79 -8.67 -7.03
N ASP A 225 -16.04 -8.59 -6.62
CA ASP A 225 -16.88 -9.77 -6.40
C ASP A 225 -17.50 -10.20 -7.74
N LEU A 226 -17.19 -11.42 -8.16
CA LEU A 226 -17.72 -12.05 -9.37
C LEU A 226 -18.57 -13.28 -9.03
N SER A 227 -19.14 -13.33 -7.82
CA SER A 227 -19.98 -14.42 -7.33
C SER A 227 -21.22 -14.68 -8.19
N ASP A 228 -21.74 -13.64 -8.85
CA ASP A 228 -22.86 -13.75 -9.81
C ASP A 228 -22.50 -14.60 -11.03
N LEU A 229 -21.20 -14.64 -11.40
CA LEU A 229 -20.69 -15.43 -12.52
C LEU A 229 -20.19 -16.80 -12.05
N ILE A 230 -19.30 -16.82 -11.06
CA ILE A 230 -18.71 -18.01 -10.45
C ILE A 230 -18.89 -17.84 -8.95
N GLY A 231 -19.75 -18.66 -8.33
CA GLY A 231 -20.06 -18.54 -6.91
C GLY A 231 -18.80 -18.38 -6.04
N GLY A 232 -18.81 -17.44 -5.11
CA GLY A 232 -17.71 -17.20 -4.17
C GLY A 232 -16.39 -16.72 -4.78
N LEU A 233 -16.34 -16.40 -6.07
CA LEU A 233 -15.13 -15.89 -6.71
C LEU A 233 -14.92 -14.42 -6.35
N THR A 234 -13.75 -14.13 -5.77
CA THR A 234 -13.28 -12.76 -5.57
C THR A 234 -11.93 -12.58 -6.26
N VAL A 235 -11.82 -11.56 -7.11
CA VAL A 235 -10.60 -11.19 -7.84
C VAL A 235 -10.13 -9.80 -7.42
N TYR A 236 -8.85 -9.49 -7.69
CA TYR A 236 -8.23 -8.24 -7.29
C TYR A 236 -7.48 -7.64 -8.48
N LEU A 237 -7.70 -6.36 -8.79
CA LEU A 237 -7.03 -5.67 -9.91
C LEU A 237 -6.74 -4.21 -9.53
N PRO A 238 -5.64 -3.60 -10.02
CA PRO A 238 -5.41 -2.16 -9.84
C PRO A 238 -6.48 -1.30 -10.53
N GLY A 239 -7.19 -0.46 -9.77
CA GLY A 239 -8.16 0.50 -10.27
C GLY A 239 -9.57 -0.06 -10.52
N SER A 240 -10.50 0.85 -10.81
CA SER A 240 -11.94 0.55 -10.84
C SER A 240 -12.43 -0.08 -12.15
N ARG A 241 -13.48 -0.88 -12.00
CA ARG A 241 -14.19 -1.76 -12.95
C ARG A 241 -14.78 -1.07 -14.19
N ASP A 242 -14.34 -1.48 -15.38
CA ASP A 242 -15.14 -1.52 -16.61
C ASP A 242 -15.63 -2.96 -16.83
N ALA A 243 -16.65 -3.42 -16.09
CA ALA A 243 -17.18 -4.76 -16.36
C ALA A 243 -18.15 -4.72 -17.53
N GLN A 244 -17.74 -5.36 -18.61
CA GLN A 244 -18.68 -5.87 -19.59
C GLN A 244 -18.96 -7.33 -19.23
N SER A 245 -20.19 -7.62 -18.80
CA SER A 245 -20.69 -8.98 -18.70
C SER A 245 -21.41 -9.33 -19.99
N ALA A 246 -20.82 -10.20 -20.79
CA ALA A 246 -21.50 -10.87 -21.90
C ALA A 246 -21.39 -12.38 -21.68
N GLU A 247 -22.48 -13.11 -21.93
CA GLU A 247 -22.49 -14.57 -22.18
C GLU A 247 -21.58 -15.44 -21.27
N GLY A 248 -21.72 -15.34 -19.95
CA GLY A 248 -20.94 -16.19 -19.02
C GLY A 248 -19.47 -15.82 -18.91
N ARG A 249 -19.13 -14.54 -19.15
CA ARG A 249 -17.79 -13.99 -19.00
C ARG A 249 -17.83 -12.64 -18.28
N ALA A 250 -16.74 -12.30 -17.61
CA ALA A 250 -16.51 -10.99 -17.01
C ALA A 250 -15.05 -10.57 -17.22
N GLY A 251 -14.87 -9.42 -17.87
CA GLY A 251 -13.58 -8.76 -18.03
C GLY A 251 -13.43 -7.58 -17.09
N LEU A 252 -12.22 -7.37 -16.57
CA LEU A 252 -11.81 -6.23 -15.75
C LEU A 252 -10.51 -5.67 -16.31
N THR A 253 -10.44 -4.36 -16.54
CA THR A 253 -9.22 -3.70 -17.02
C THR A 253 -8.86 -2.55 -16.08
N SER A 254 -7.58 -2.44 -15.71
CA SER A 254 -7.10 -1.31 -14.92
C SER A 254 -7.27 0.01 -15.67
N ALA A 255 -7.43 1.14 -14.98
CA ALA A 255 -7.59 2.46 -15.60
C ALA A 255 -6.47 2.84 -16.61
N SER A 256 -5.26 2.32 -16.44
CA SER A 256 -4.14 2.55 -17.36
C SER A 256 -4.12 1.60 -18.57
N GLY A 257 -4.97 0.57 -18.60
CA GLY A 257 -4.93 -0.53 -19.58
C GLY A 257 -3.75 -1.49 -19.42
N ALA A 258 -2.93 -1.32 -18.37
CA ALA A 258 -1.72 -2.13 -18.17
C ALA A 258 -2.04 -3.57 -17.71
N TYR A 259 -3.10 -3.73 -16.93
CA TYR A 259 -3.52 -5.00 -16.34
C TYR A 259 -4.95 -5.35 -16.75
N ARG A 260 -5.19 -6.64 -16.99
CA ARG A 260 -6.52 -7.18 -17.32
C ARG A 260 -6.75 -8.49 -16.58
N CYS A 261 -7.97 -8.70 -16.11
CA CYS A 261 -8.46 -9.97 -15.56
C CYS A 261 -9.67 -10.43 -16.37
N GLU A 262 -9.69 -11.70 -16.76
CA GLU A 262 -10.76 -12.34 -17.52
C GLU A 262 -11.25 -13.56 -16.77
N ALA A 263 -12.53 -13.55 -16.37
CA ALA A 263 -13.20 -14.71 -15.79
C ALA A 263 -14.22 -15.26 -16.79
N ALA A 264 -14.26 -16.58 -16.95
CA ALA A 264 -15.19 -17.25 -17.87
C ALA A 264 -15.72 -18.54 -17.27
N VAL A 265 -16.98 -18.88 -17.61
CA VAL A 265 -17.57 -20.19 -17.34
C VAL A 265 -17.94 -20.88 -18.64
N ARG A 266 -17.65 -22.17 -18.74
CA ARG A 266 -17.98 -22.98 -19.91
C ARG A 266 -18.59 -24.32 -19.52
N THR A 267 -19.62 -24.71 -20.26
CA THR A 267 -20.13 -26.07 -20.25
C THR A 267 -19.19 -26.93 -21.09
N VAL A 268 -18.72 -28.03 -20.53
CA VAL A 268 -17.88 -29.00 -21.24
C VAL A 268 -18.65 -30.30 -21.34
N GLU A 269 -18.68 -30.89 -22.54
CA GLU A 269 -19.31 -32.19 -22.73
C GLU A 269 -18.62 -33.25 -21.84
N GLY A 270 -19.43 -34.11 -21.22
CA GLY A 270 -18.93 -35.14 -20.30
C GLY A 270 -18.44 -34.64 -18.93
N LEU A 271 -18.51 -33.33 -18.65
CA LEU A 271 -18.14 -32.78 -17.33
C LEU A 271 -19.07 -33.33 -16.26
N ASN A 272 -18.54 -34.09 -15.32
CA ASN A 272 -19.30 -34.53 -14.16
C ASN A 272 -19.33 -33.39 -13.12
N PRO A 273 -20.50 -32.79 -12.83
CA PRO A 273 -20.60 -31.67 -11.90
C PRO A 273 -20.19 -31.99 -10.47
N ALA A 274 -20.23 -33.27 -10.08
CA ALA A 274 -19.88 -33.75 -8.76
C ALA A 274 -18.39 -34.11 -8.62
N LYS A 275 -17.59 -33.96 -9.69
CA LYS A 275 -16.17 -34.31 -9.68
C LYS A 275 -15.27 -33.09 -9.87
N PRO A 276 -14.05 -33.09 -9.27
CA PRO A 276 -13.10 -31.99 -9.37
C PRO A 276 -12.52 -31.81 -10.79
N VAL A 277 -11.77 -30.71 -11.01
CA VAL A 277 -11.13 -30.41 -12.30
C VAL A 277 -10.15 -31.49 -12.76
N VAL A 278 -9.59 -32.28 -11.82
CA VAL A 278 -8.63 -33.35 -12.11
C VAL A 278 -9.20 -34.51 -12.93
N GLN A 279 -10.51 -34.49 -13.22
CA GLN A 279 -11.10 -35.38 -14.22
C GLN A 279 -10.62 -35.06 -15.65
N TYR A 280 -10.07 -33.88 -15.89
CA TYR A 280 -9.38 -33.51 -17.14
C TYR A 280 -7.88 -33.42 -16.89
N THR A 281 -7.10 -33.79 -17.90
CA THR A 281 -5.67 -33.54 -17.89
C THR A 281 -5.39 -32.04 -17.97
N LYS A 282 -4.25 -31.62 -17.42
CA LYS A 282 -3.77 -30.25 -17.60
C LYS A 282 -3.65 -29.87 -19.08
N GLY A 283 -3.39 -30.83 -19.98
CA GLY A 283 -3.28 -30.63 -21.43
C GLY A 283 -4.60 -30.22 -22.07
N GLU A 284 -5.67 -30.98 -21.81
CA GLU A 284 -7.01 -30.66 -22.32
C GLU A 284 -7.46 -29.27 -21.86
N VAL A 285 -7.25 -28.93 -20.58
CA VAL A 285 -7.63 -27.62 -20.05
C VAL A 285 -6.80 -26.47 -20.66
N LYS A 286 -5.52 -26.71 -21.03
CA LYS A 286 -4.70 -25.69 -21.72
C LYS A 286 -5.26 -25.34 -23.09
N GLU A 287 -5.72 -26.33 -23.85
CA GLU A 287 -6.30 -26.12 -25.17
C GLU A 287 -7.58 -25.27 -25.07
N LEU A 288 -8.43 -25.59 -24.09
CA LEU A 288 -9.66 -24.83 -23.83
C LEU A 288 -9.37 -23.38 -23.43
N LEU A 289 -8.39 -23.17 -22.54
CA LEU A 289 -7.95 -21.84 -22.12
C LEU A 289 -7.45 -21.01 -23.31
N ALA A 290 -6.66 -21.63 -24.20
CA ALA A 290 -6.14 -20.95 -25.38
C ALA A 290 -7.25 -20.55 -26.37
N GLN A 291 -8.25 -21.41 -26.56
CA GLN A 291 -9.44 -21.09 -27.35
C GLN A 291 -10.20 -19.89 -26.75
N ASP A 292 -10.41 -19.88 -25.44
CA ASP A 292 -11.10 -18.77 -24.76
C ASP A 292 -10.37 -17.44 -24.98
N LEU A 293 -9.05 -17.42 -24.78
CA LEU A 293 -8.24 -16.22 -25.01
C LEU A 293 -8.20 -15.81 -26.50
N GLN A 294 -8.24 -16.76 -27.43
CA GLN A 294 -8.33 -16.48 -28.86
C GLN A 294 -9.64 -15.77 -29.24
N THR A 295 -10.76 -16.13 -28.61
CA THR A 295 -12.02 -15.40 -28.82
C THR A 295 -11.96 -13.95 -28.33
N LEU A 296 -11.01 -13.63 -27.46
CA LEU A 296 -10.74 -12.27 -26.96
C LEU A 296 -9.64 -11.54 -27.76
N GLY A 297 -9.18 -12.13 -28.87
CA GLY A 297 -8.16 -11.55 -29.73
C GLY A 297 -6.71 -11.77 -29.25
N TYR A 298 -6.49 -12.71 -28.34
CA TYR A 298 -5.15 -13.09 -27.89
C TYR A 298 -4.64 -14.36 -28.58
N VAL A 299 -3.36 -14.36 -28.97
CA VAL A 299 -2.70 -15.55 -29.53
C VAL A 299 -1.82 -16.19 -28.47
N VAL A 300 -2.10 -17.45 -28.12
CA VAL A 300 -1.37 -18.21 -27.10
C VAL A 300 -0.50 -19.28 -27.75
N ASN A 301 0.79 -19.33 -27.41
CA ASN A 301 1.62 -20.49 -27.75
C ASN A 301 1.37 -21.61 -26.73
N ILE A 302 0.44 -22.51 -27.04
CA ILE A 302 -0.03 -23.56 -26.14
C ILE A 302 1.11 -24.47 -25.65
N ALA A 303 2.10 -24.73 -26.52
CA ALA A 303 3.23 -25.61 -26.21
C ALA A 303 4.13 -25.07 -25.09
N SER A 304 4.19 -23.74 -24.89
CA SER A 304 5.00 -23.12 -23.83
C SER A 304 4.23 -22.93 -22.52
N VAL A 305 2.95 -23.31 -22.46
CA VAL A 305 2.12 -23.13 -21.27
C VAL A 305 2.54 -24.12 -20.20
N SER A 306 3.10 -23.61 -19.10
CA SER A 306 3.40 -24.40 -17.91
C SER A 306 2.15 -24.55 -17.04
N ALA A 307 2.06 -25.63 -16.26
CA ALA A 307 0.92 -25.88 -15.39
C ALA A 307 1.32 -26.65 -14.13
N LYS A 308 0.69 -26.32 -13.00
CA LYS A 308 0.85 -27.01 -11.72
C LYS A 308 -0.49 -27.23 -11.03
N ASP A 309 -0.53 -28.21 -10.13
CA ASP A 309 -1.66 -28.44 -9.25
C ASP A 309 -1.65 -27.41 -8.12
N VAL A 310 -2.83 -26.87 -7.80
CA VAL A 310 -3.09 -26.00 -6.64
C VAL A 310 -4.48 -26.35 -6.09
N ALA A 311 -4.85 -25.77 -4.95
CA ALA A 311 -6.23 -25.88 -4.45
C ALA A 311 -6.68 -24.57 -3.81
N PHE A 312 -7.97 -24.24 -3.97
CA PHE A 312 -8.62 -23.20 -3.18
C PHE A 312 -9.45 -23.87 -2.08
N GLY A 313 -8.91 -23.93 -0.87
CA GLY A 313 -9.51 -24.72 0.20
C GLY A 313 -9.67 -26.19 -0.23
N SER A 314 -10.89 -26.69 -0.30
CA SER A 314 -11.19 -28.06 -0.76
C SER A 314 -11.41 -28.19 -2.27
N VAL A 315 -11.28 -27.11 -3.04
CA VAL A 315 -11.53 -27.11 -4.50
C VAL A 315 -10.20 -27.30 -5.25
N PRO A 316 -9.96 -28.46 -5.89
CA PRO A 316 -8.78 -28.66 -6.70
C PRO A 316 -8.81 -27.78 -7.94
N ALA A 317 -7.66 -27.22 -8.29
CA ALA A 317 -7.50 -26.31 -9.41
C ALA A 317 -6.16 -26.54 -10.14
N TYR A 318 -6.08 -26.07 -11.38
CA TYR A 318 -4.83 -25.95 -12.12
C TYR A 318 -4.42 -24.49 -12.20
N ARG A 319 -3.13 -24.21 -11.97
CA ARG A 319 -2.54 -22.91 -12.20
C ARG A 319 -1.60 -22.97 -13.39
N TYR A 320 -1.76 -22.03 -14.30
CA TYR A 320 -1.00 -21.88 -15.54
C TYR A 320 -0.16 -20.61 -15.51
N GLU A 321 0.99 -20.67 -16.19
CA GLU A 321 1.84 -19.51 -16.45
C GLU A 321 2.36 -19.60 -17.89
N PHE A 322 2.14 -18.53 -18.66
CA PHE A 322 2.41 -18.48 -20.09
C PHE A 322 2.47 -17.05 -20.61
N ARG A 323 2.62 -16.91 -21.93
CA ARG A 323 2.60 -15.63 -22.64
C ARG A 323 1.55 -15.65 -23.74
N ALA A 324 0.84 -14.54 -23.91
CA ALA A 324 -0.18 -14.36 -24.94
C ALA A 324 0.02 -13.04 -25.67
N ALA A 325 0.05 -13.04 -26.99
CA ALA A 325 0.15 -11.82 -27.79
C ALA A 325 -1.22 -11.18 -27.97
N ASP A 326 -1.36 -9.89 -27.73
CA ASP A 326 -2.58 -9.14 -28.06
C ASP A 326 -2.67 -8.83 -29.56
N SER A 327 -3.80 -8.26 -30.00
CA SER A 327 -4.06 -7.90 -31.40
C SER A 327 -3.03 -6.93 -32.00
N SER A 328 -2.28 -6.22 -31.15
CA SER A 328 -1.22 -5.30 -31.55
C SER A 328 0.16 -5.97 -31.55
N GLY A 329 0.24 -7.29 -31.33
CA GLY A 329 1.47 -8.06 -31.27
C GLY A 329 2.24 -7.91 -29.95
N ASN A 330 1.69 -7.21 -28.94
CA ASN A 330 2.38 -7.06 -27.66
C ASN A 330 2.22 -8.32 -26.84
N ASN A 331 3.33 -8.85 -26.34
CA ASN A 331 3.33 -10.09 -25.60
C ASN A 331 3.02 -9.84 -24.11
N ARG A 332 1.88 -10.34 -23.64
CA ARG A 332 1.41 -10.23 -22.26
C ARG A 332 1.89 -11.43 -21.45
N LEU A 333 2.47 -11.18 -20.27
CA LEU A 333 2.64 -12.23 -19.27
C LEU A 333 1.28 -12.60 -18.71
N CYS A 334 0.98 -13.89 -18.65
CA CYS A 334 -0.32 -14.40 -18.29
C CYS A 334 -0.23 -15.46 -17.20
N PHE A 335 -1.15 -15.40 -16.26
CA PHE A 335 -1.41 -16.46 -15.29
C PHE A 335 -2.88 -16.83 -15.36
N ALA A 336 -3.21 -18.10 -15.26
CA ALA A 336 -4.60 -18.53 -15.23
C ALA A 336 -4.84 -19.59 -14.17
N TYR A 337 -6.06 -19.59 -13.63
CA TYR A 337 -6.57 -20.66 -12.80
C TYR A 337 -7.72 -21.34 -13.53
N ALA A 338 -7.78 -22.67 -13.46
CA ALA A 338 -8.91 -23.44 -13.96
C ALA A 338 -9.43 -24.39 -12.87
N PHE A 339 -10.74 -24.41 -12.66
CA PHE A 339 -11.40 -25.23 -11.65
C PHE A 339 -12.85 -25.54 -12.07
N VAL A 340 -13.48 -26.51 -11.43
CA VAL A 340 -14.87 -26.87 -11.70
C VAL A 340 -15.76 -26.30 -10.59
N ARG A 341 -16.83 -25.61 -10.97
CA ARG A 341 -17.84 -25.11 -10.02
C ARG A 341 -19.22 -25.06 -10.67
N GLY A 342 -20.24 -25.47 -9.92
CA GLY A 342 -21.63 -25.46 -10.41
C GLY A 342 -21.85 -26.27 -11.70
N GLY A 343 -21.07 -27.35 -11.89
CA GLY A 343 -21.12 -28.15 -13.12
C GLY A 343 -20.56 -27.45 -14.36
N LYS A 344 -19.73 -26.42 -14.19
CA LYS A 344 -19.06 -25.71 -15.28
C LYS A 344 -17.54 -25.68 -15.03
N LEU A 345 -16.78 -25.73 -16.11
CA LEU A 345 -15.35 -25.42 -16.06
C LEU A 345 -15.22 -23.89 -16.01
N CYS A 346 -14.53 -23.40 -15.01
CA CYS A 346 -14.33 -21.98 -14.74
C CYS A 346 -12.86 -21.65 -14.98
N THR A 347 -12.58 -20.54 -15.65
CA THR A 347 -11.22 -20.01 -15.83
C THR A 347 -11.15 -18.58 -15.34
N VAL A 348 -10.02 -18.22 -14.73
CA VAL A 348 -9.70 -16.83 -14.36
C VAL A 348 -8.28 -16.54 -14.81
N SER A 349 -8.11 -15.60 -15.74
CA SER A 349 -6.83 -15.25 -16.37
C SER A 349 -6.44 -13.82 -16.05
N TYR A 350 -5.23 -13.61 -15.55
CA TYR A 350 -4.61 -12.29 -15.38
C TYR A 350 -3.59 -12.06 -16.47
N LEU A 351 -3.62 -10.88 -17.11
CA LEU A 351 -2.74 -10.48 -18.20
C LEU A 351 -2.09 -9.12 -17.90
N THR A 352 -0.80 -9.01 -18.21
CA THR A 352 -0.03 -7.76 -18.03
C THR A 352 1.04 -7.59 -19.11
N VAL A 353 1.43 -6.34 -19.40
CA VAL A 353 2.64 -6.04 -20.18
C VAL A 353 3.94 -6.23 -19.40
N ARG A 354 3.88 -6.24 -18.06
CA ARG A 354 5.08 -6.25 -17.19
C ARG A 354 4.92 -7.19 -16.03
N ASP A 355 5.97 -7.97 -15.76
CA ASP A 355 6.09 -8.75 -14.54
C ASP A 355 6.43 -7.80 -13.38
N SER A 356 5.42 -7.47 -12.58
CA SER A 356 5.55 -6.52 -11.47
C SER A 356 5.12 -7.18 -10.16
N THR A 357 5.62 -6.65 -9.03
CA THR A 357 5.27 -7.18 -7.70
C THR A 357 3.77 -7.08 -7.46
N GLU A 358 3.14 -6.03 -7.96
CA GLU A 358 1.71 -5.76 -7.78
C GLU A 358 0.85 -6.69 -8.64
N PHE A 359 1.29 -7.01 -9.86
CA PHE A 359 0.63 -8.01 -10.69
C PHE A 359 0.66 -9.39 -10.05
N ARG A 360 1.83 -9.80 -9.53
CA ARG A 360 1.96 -11.07 -8.80
C ARG A 360 1.08 -11.10 -7.55
N ALA A 361 1.04 -9.99 -6.80
CA ALA A 361 0.15 -9.87 -5.63
C ALA A 361 -1.34 -10.00 -6.01
N ALA A 362 -1.77 -9.44 -7.15
CA ALA A 362 -3.15 -9.57 -7.64
C ALA A 362 -3.53 -11.03 -7.97
N ILE A 363 -2.62 -11.76 -8.61
CA ILE A 363 -2.78 -13.19 -8.90
C ILE A 363 -2.92 -13.98 -7.60
N ASP A 364 -2.04 -13.70 -6.64
CA ASP A 364 -1.98 -14.44 -5.37
C ASP A 364 -3.14 -14.10 -4.43
N ALA A 365 -3.76 -12.92 -4.61
CA ALA A 365 -4.92 -12.47 -3.85
C ALA A 365 -6.24 -13.10 -4.31
N LEU A 366 -6.31 -13.78 -5.46
CA LEU A 366 -7.53 -14.44 -5.91
C LEU A 366 -8.01 -15.44 -4.84
N THR A 367 -9.30 -15.36 -4.51
CA THR A 367 -9.93 -16.31 -3.57
C THR A 367 -11.20 -16.92 -4.13
N LEU A 368 -11.49 -18.12 -3.64
CA LEU A 368 -12.72 -18.84 -3.89
C LEU A 368 -13.34 -19.22 -2.54
N ASP A 369 -14.55 -18.72 -2.25
CA ASP A 369 -15.19 -18.79 -0.93
C ASP A 369 -14.29 -18.26 0.20
N GLY A 370 -13.50 -17.22 -0.10
CA GLY A 370 -12.53 -16.64 0.83
C GLY A 370 -11.25 -17.46 1.04
N ALA A 371 -11.12 -18.65 0.45
CA ALA A 371 -9.89 -19.43 0.48
C ALA A 371 -8.93 -18.97 -0.64
N ALA A 372 -7.71 -18.61 -0.26
CA ALA A 372 -6.62 -18.40 -1.21
C ALA A 372 -6.09 -19.74 -1.76
N HIS A 373 -5.36 -19.69 -2.87
CA HIS A 373 -4.74 -20.90 -3.39
C HIS A 373 -3.54 -21.34 -2.55
N THR A 374 -3.36 -22.65 -2.40
CA THR A 374 -2.18 -23.29 -1.78
C THR A 374 -1.44 -24.20 -2.74
#